data_AF-A0A9E1R5Z4-F1
#
_entry.id   AF-A0A9E1R5Z4-F1
#
_cell.length_a   1.000
_cell.length_b   1.000
_cell.length_c   1.000
_cell.angle_alpha   90.00
_cell.angle_beta   90.00
_cell.angle_gamma   90.00
#
_symmetry.space_group_name_H-M   'P 1'
#
loop_
_entity.id
_entity.type
_entity.pdbx_description
1 polymer ?
#
loop_
_entity_poly.entity_id
_entity_poly.type
_entity_poly.pdbx_seq_one_letter_code
_entity_poly.pdbx_strand_id
1 'polypeptide(L)'
;MNEKQISRYPVPDINELPEDLRDRILGVQEKAGFVPNVFLTLAHRPEECRAFFDYHDALMSREGGLSKAEKEMIVVSTSGANNCQYCVVAHGAILRIYARDPLVADQVAINFRKADITARQTAMLHFADKVAQDSAGLEDRDYEALRDYDFSDEDIWDIGAITAFFALSNRMANLIGMRPNDEFYLMGRSPREKSA
;
A
#
# COMPACT_ATOMS: atom_id res chain seq x y z
N MET A 1 17.24 24.79 -3.61
CA MET A 1 17.29 23.32 -3.80
C MET A 1 16.45 23.03 -5.02
N ASN A 2 16.99 22.40 -6.06
CA ASN A 2 16.17 22.02 -7.21
C ASN A 2 15.08 21.06 -6.72
N GLU A 3 13.82 21.33 -7.02
CA GLU A 3 12.73 20.40 -6.75
C GLU A 3 13.06 19.07 -7.42
N LYS A 4 13.05 18.00 -6.63
CA LYS A 4 13.37 16.66 -7.13
C LYS A 4 12.21 16.21 -8.01
N GLN A 5 12.51 15.76 -9.22
CA GLN A 5 11.53 15.19 -10.13
C GLN A 5 10.77 14.02 -9.45
N ILE A 6 9.44 14.07 -9.48
CA ILE A 6 8.58 13.06 -8.81
C ILE A 6 8.10 11.93 -9.73
N SER A 7 8.26 12.10 -11.05
CA SER A 7 7.93 11.12 -12.09
C SER A 7 8.73 11.38 -13.36
N ARG A 8 9.05 10.31 -14.09
CA ARG A 8 9.65 10.32 -15.43
C ARG A 8 8.73 10.93 -16.49
N TYR A 9 7.42 10.85 -16.29
CA TYR A 9 6.39 11.39 -17.19
C TYR A 9 5.90 12.77 -16.72
N PRO A 10 5.29 13.58 -17.61
CA PRO A 10 4.73 14.88 -17.26
C PRO A 10 3.70 14.77 -16.13
N VAL A 11 3.83 15.66 -15.14
CA VAL A 11 2.86 15.81 -14.06
C VAL A 11 1.98 17.02 -14.41
N PRO A 12 0.66 16.84 -14.62
CA PRO A 12 -0.22 17.94 -14.98
C PRO A 12 -0.40 18.93 -13.82
N ASP A 13 -0.69 20.19 -14.13
CA ASP A 13 -1.14 21.15 -13.13
C ASP A 13 -2.51 20.71 -12.61
N ILE A 14 -2.68 20.71 -11.28
CA ILE A 14 -3.94 20.36 -10.61
C ILE A 14 -5.10 21.23 -11.11
N ASN A 15 -4.82 22.48 -11.48
CA ASN A 15 -5.81 23.42 -12.03
C ASN A 15 -6.29 23.08 -13.44
N GLU A 16 -5.57 22.21 -14.15
CA GLU A 16 -5.92 21.74 -15.49
C GLU A 16 -6.60 20.35 -15.45
N LEU A 17 -6.66 19.71 -14.27
CA LEU A 17 -7.32 18.42 -14.11
C LEU A 17 -8.85 18.53 -14.18
N PRO A 18 -9.52 17.45 -14.64
CA PRO A 18 -10.97 17.29 -14.46
C PRO A 18 -11.39 17.55 -13.01
N GLU A 19 -12.56 18.17 -12.83
CA GLU A 19 -13.08 18.63 -11.53
C GLU A 19 -13.10 17.50 -10.48
N ASP A 20 -13.56 16.31 -10.87
CA ASP A 20 -13.64 15.15 -9.99
C ASP A 20 -12.28 14.69 -9.45
N LEU A 21 -11.24 14.70 -10.29
CA LEU A 21 -9.88 14.35 -9.88
C LEU A 21 -9.25 15.45 -9.02
N ARG A 22 -9.53 16.71 -9.34
CA ARG A 22 -9.09 17.86 -8.55
C ARG A 22 -9.68 17.82 -7.16
N ASP A 23 -10.99 17.61 -7.04
CA ASP A 23 -11.69 17.52 -5.77
C ASP A 23 -11.16 16.36 -4.92
N ARG A 24 -10.90 15.21 -5.56
CA ARG A 24 -10.27 14.06 -4.90
C ARG A 24 -8.89 14.41 -4.34
N ILE A 25 -8.04 15.07 -5.13
CA ILE A 25 -6.69 15.49 -4.73
C ILE A 25 -6.74 16.48 -3.56
N LEU A 26 -7.60 17.49 -3.66
CA LEU A 26 -7.76 18.52 -2.62
C LEU A 26 -8.33 17.91 -1.33
N GLY A 27 -9.28 16.99 -1.43
CA GLY A 27 -9.82 16.27 -0.27
C GLY A 27 -8.78 15.39 0.43
N VAL A 28 -7.82 14.83 -0.31
CA VAL A 28 -6.67 14.12 0.29
C VAL A 28 -5.70 15.11 0.95
N GLN A 29 -5.43 16.25 0.29
CA GLN A 29 -4.57 17.31 0.83
C GLN A 29 -5.08 17.83 2.18
N GLU A 30 -6.39 18.08 2.29
CA GLU A 30 -7.02 18.55 3.52
C GLU A 30 -6.85 17.57 4.68
N LYS A 31 -6.96 16.26 4.40
CA LYS A 31 -6.85 15.21 5.42
C LYS A 31 -5.41 14.89 5.82
N ALA A 32 -4.49 14.87 4.84
CA ALA A 32 -3.12 14.44 5.04
C ALA A 32 -2.14 15.60 5.30
N GLY A 33 -2.50 16.83 4.97
CA GLY A 33 -1.63 18.02 5.00
C GLY A 33 -0.71 18.15 3.79
N PHE A 34 -0.69 17.17 2.88
CA PHE A 34 0.06 17.16 1.63
C PHE A 34 -0.63 16.23 0.62
N VAL A 35 -0.26 16.32 -0.66
CA VAL A 35 -0.76 15.41 -1.71
C VAL A 35 0.25 14.29 -1.93
N PRO A 36 -0.10 13.01 -1.68
CA PRO A 36 0.75 11.88 -2.06
C PRO A 36 1.02 11.88 -3.57
N ASN A 37 2.29 11.72 -3.97
CA ASN A 37 2.71 11.88 -5.36
C ASN A 37 2.04 10.89 -6.31
N VAL A 38 1.51 9.75 -5.84
CA VAL A 38 0.70 8.85 -6.68
C VAL A 38 -0.48 9.55 -7.34
N PHE A 39 -1.16 10.47 -6.63
CA PHE A 39 -2.29 11.20 -7.20
C PHE A 39 -1.85 12.12 -8.34
N LEU A 40 -0.76 12.86 -8.14
CA LEU A 40 -0.24 13.80 -9.13
C LEU A 40 0.33 13.08 -10.36
N THR A 41 1.08 12.00 -10.12
CA THR A 41 1.81 11.31 -11.18
C THR A 41 0.92 10.42 -12.04
N LEU A 42 -0.09 9.76 -11.46
CA LEU A 42 -1.07 9.00 -12.25
C LEU A 42 -2.06 9.91 -12.97
N ALA A 43 -2.30 11.14 -12.49
CA ALA A 43 -3.16 12.10 -13.18
C ALA A 43 -2.66 12.50 -14.58
N HIS A 44 -1.42 12.15 -14.95
CA HIS A 44 -0.96 12.15 -16.35
C HIS A 44 -1.93 11.42 -17.30
N ARG A 45 -2.62 10.38 -16.79
CA ARG A 45 -3.65 9.62 -17.50
C ARG A 45 -4.95 9.63 -16.67
N PRO A 46 -5.82 10.63 -16.84
CA PRO A 46 -7.00 10.81 -15.99
C PRO A 46 -7.92 9.59 -15.87
N GLU A 47 -8.23 8.91 -16.98
CA GLU A 47 -9.09 7.71 -16.94
C GLU A 47 -8.43 6.53 -16.20
N GLU A 48 -7.12 6.34 -16.39
CA GLU A 48 -6.35 5.31 -15.67
C GLU A 48 -6.28 5.66 -14.17
N CYS A 49 -6.11 6.94 -13.85
CA CYS A 49 -6.11 7.47 -12.49
C CYS A 49 -7.43 7.18 -11.76
N ARG A 50 -8.58 7.42 -12.41
CA ARG A 50 -9.89 7.07 -11.86
C ARG A 50 -10.01 5.58 -11.57
N ALA A 51 -9.76 4.74 -12.58
CA ALA A 51 -9.89 3.29 -12.43
C ALA A 51 -8.95 2.74 -11.34
N PHE A 52 -7.71 3.26 -11.27
CA PHE A 52 -6.75 2.90 -10.24
C PHE A 52 -7.29 3.19 -8.85
N PHE A 53 -7.78 4.40 -8.62
CA PHE A 53 -8.20 4.79 -7.30
C PHE A 53 -9.59 4.25 -6.90
N ASP A 54 -10.46 3.98 -7.85
CA ASP A 54 -11.73 3.29 -7.59
C ASP A 54 -11.47 1.85 -7.15
N TYR A 55 -10.52 1.15 -7.78
CA TYR A 55 -10.13 -0.19 -7.35
C TYR A 55 -9.37 -0.16 -6.02
N HIS A 56 -8.49 0.82 -5.81
CA HIS A 56 -7.87 1.04 -4.49
C HIS A 56 -8.92 1.16 -3.39
N ASP A 57 -9.93 2.00 -3.56
CA ASP A 57 -10.95 2.22 -2.53
C ASP A 57 -11.83 0.99 -2.31
N ALA A 58 -12.20 0.29 -3.39
CA ALA A 58 -12.96 -0.94 -3.32
C ALA A 58 -12.26 -2.02 -2.45
N LEU A 59 -10.93 -2.03 -2.43
CA LEU A 59 -10.15 -3.00 -1.64
C LEU A 59 -9.78 -2.46 -0.26
N MET A 60 -9.20 -1.26 -0.19
CA MET A 60 -8.61 -0.73 1.03
C MET A 60 -9.66 -0.16 2.00
N SER A 61 -10.78 0.34 1.48
CA SER A 61 -11.87 0.90 2.30
C SER A 61 -12.96 -0.12 2.63
N ARG A 62 -13.00 -1.28 1.97
CA ARG A 62 -13.97 -2.36 2.28
C ARG A 62 -13.83 -2.82 3.72
N GLU A 63 -14.93 -2.88 4.46
CA GLU A 63 -14.98 -3.54 5.75
C GLU A 63 -14.98 -5.07 5.55
N GLY A 64 -14.24 -5.80 6.39
CA GLY A 64 -14.03 -7.24 6.25
C GLY A 64 -13.23 -7.79 7.43
N GLY A 65 -12.78 -9.05 7.34
CA GLY A 65 -12.02 -9.70 8.42
C GLY A 65 -10.55 -9.30 8.48
N LEU A 66 -10.05 -8.53 7.50
CA LEU A 66 -8.73 -7.89 7.56
C LEU A 66 -8.81 -6.50 8.18
N SER A 67 -8.03 -6.27 9.23
CA SER A 67 -7.81 -4.94 9.79
C SER A 67 -7.07 -4.02 8.81
N LYS A 68 -7.18 -2.71 9.01
CA LYS A 68 -6.43 -1.73 8.21
C LYS A 68 -4.92 -1.95 8.29
N ALA A 69 -4.40 -2.35 9.45
CA ALA A 69 -2.98 -2.66 9.61
C ALA A 69 -2.58 -3.91 8.81
N GLU A 70 -3.40 -4.97 8.82
CA GLU A 70 -3.13 -6.19 8.04
C GLU A 70 -3.14 -5.93 6.53
N LYS A 71 -4.08 -5.13 6.03
CA LYS A 71 -4.09 -4.71 4.63
C LYS A 71 -2.78 -4.02 4.26
N GLU A 72 -2.31 -3.08 5.08
CA GLU A 72 -1.03 -2.40 4.84
C GLU A 72 0.19 -3.32 4.98
N MET A 73 0.17 -4.34 5.86
CA MET A 73 1.24 -5.34 5.96
C MET A 73 1.39 -6.11 4.65
N ILE A 74 0.28 -6.51 4.02
CA ILE A 74 0.28 -7.18 2.71
C ILE A 74 0.96 -6.28 1.68
N VAL A 75 0.58 -5.01 1.62
CA VAL A 75 1.17 -4.04 0.68
C VAL A 75 2.66 -3.87 0.92
N VAL A 76 3.10 -3.65 2.16
CA VAL A 76 4.51 -3.41 2.49
C VAL A 76 5.36 -4.65 2.17
N SER A 77 4.89 -5.84 2.53
CA SER A 77 5.62 -7.10 2.27
C SER A 77 5.80 -7.35 0.77
N THR A 78 4.70 -7.32 0.00
CA THR A 78 4.71 -7.61 -1.44
C THR A 78 5.40 -6.52 -2.25
N SER A 79 5.32 -5.26 -1.81
CA SER A 79 6.10 -4.14 -2.37
C SER A 79 7.59 -4.28 -2.08
N GLY A 80 7.96 -4.81 -0.91
CA GLY A 80 9.33 -5.18 -0.57
C GLY A 80 9.88 -6.23 -1.52
N ALA A 81 9.13 -7.31 -1.76
CA ALA A 81 9.48 -8.35 -2.73
C ALA A 81 9.65 -7.81 -4.16
N ASN A 82 8.86 -6.80 -4.55
CA ASN A 82 8.96 -6.12 -5.85
C ASN A 82 9.97 -4.96 -5.89
N ASN A 83 10.72 -4.70 -4.82
CA ASN A 83 11.65 -3.57 -4.70
C ASN A 83 11.00 -2.21 -5.06
N CYS A 84 9.73 -2.01 -4.72
CA CYS A 84 9.02 -0.78 -5.05
C CYS A 84 9.23 0.32 -3.99
N GLN A 85 10.14 1.26 -4.24
CA GLN A 85 10.49 2.31 -3.29
C GLN A 85 9.28 3.16 -2.86
N TYR A 86 8.45 3.62 -3.81
CA TYR A 86 7.28 4.43 -3.49
C TYR A 86 6.35 3.71 -2.53
N CYS A 87 5.95 2.49 -2.89
CA CYS A 87 4.96 1.74 -2.15
C CYS A 87 5.48 1.32 -0.77
N VAL A 88 6.73 0.85 -0.66
CA VAL A 88 7.32 0.49 0.64
C VAL A 88 7.38 1.71 1.58
N VAL A 89 7.80 2.88 1.08
CA VAL A 89 7.92 4.08 1.91
C VAL A 89 6.55 4.61 2.32
N ALA A 90 5.61 4.76 1.37
CA ALA A 90 4.29 5.32 1.63
C ALA A 90 3.43 4.40 2.51
N HIS A 91 3.29 3.13 2.14
CA HIS A 91 2.48 2.17 2.90
C HIS A 91 3.17 1.77 4.21
N GLY A 92 4.51 1.81 4.27
CA GLY A 92 5.22 1.65 5.54
C GLY A 92 4.87 2.73 6.56
N ALA A 93 4.69 3.98 6.12
CA ALA A 93 4.22 5.06 6.99
C ALA A 93 2.81 4.83 7.53
N ILE A 94 1.90 4.42 6.64
CA ILE A 94 0.50 4.15 6.98
C ILE A 94 0.41 2.93 7.91
N LEU A 95 1.17 1.88 7.64
CA LEU A 95 1.28 0.70 8.49
C LEU A 95 1.71 1.07 9.91
N ARG A 96 2.78 1.87 10.08
CA ARG A 96 3.22 2.33 11.41
C ARG A 96 2.10 3.04 12.18
N ILE A 97 1.30 3.85 11.49
CA ILE A 97 0.16 4.56 12.09
C ILE A 97 -0.93 3.59 12.52
N TYR A 98 -1.37 2.69 11.64
CA TYR A 98 -2.48 1.78 11.94
C TYR A 98 -2.11 0.71 12.98
N ALA A 99 -0.89 0.17 12.90
CA ALA A 99 -0.37 -0.78 13.88
C ALA A 99 0.01 -0.11 15.21
N ARG A 100 0.20 1.21 15.22
CA ARG A 100 0.77 1.97 16.35
C ARG A 100 2.12 1.42 16.80
N ASP A 101 2.90 0.96 15.82
CA ASP A 101 4.20 0.35 16.00
C ASP A 101 5.19 1.01 15.04
N PRO A 102 6.20 1.74 15.53
CA PRO A 102 7.14 2.45 14.68
C PRO A 102 8.15 1.52 13.96
N LEU A 103 8.27 0.27 14.37
CA LEU A 103 9.27 -0.69 13.87
C LEU A 103 8.70 -1.67 12.84
N VAL A 104 7.42 -2.05 12.99
CA VAL A 104 6.83 -3.17 12.23
C VAL A 104 6.96 -3.02 10.72
N ALA A 105 6.84 -1.81 10.17
CA ALA A 105 6.94 -1.59 8.73
C ALA A 105 8.34 -1.88 8.18
N ASP A 106 9.40 -1.51 8.92
CA ASP A 106 10.77 -1.75 8.49
C ASP A 106 11.08 -3.27 8.55
N GLN A 107 10.56 -3.96 9.58
CA GLN A 107 10.71 -5.41 9.72
C GLN A 107 9.98 -6.17 8.60
N VAL A 108 8.71 -5.82 8.33
CA VAL A 108 7.89 -6.44 7.28
C VAL A 108 8.51 -6.21 5.89
N ALA A 109 8.97 -4.99 5.61
CA ALA A 109 9.56 -4.66 4.31
C ALA A 109 10.85 -5.43 4.00
N ILE A 110 11.70 -5.65 5.01
CA ILE A 110 13.00 -6.31 4.83
C ILE A 110 12.88 -7.83 4.91
N ASN A 111 12.17 -8.34 5.93
CA ASN A 111 11.96 -9.76 6.11
C ASN A 111 10.82 -10.01 7.10
N PHE A 112 9.58 -10.10 6.60
CA PHE A 112 8.40 -10.34 7.45
C PHE A 112 8.50 -11.61 8.30
N ARG A 113 9.31 -12.61 7.90
CA ARG A 113 9.54 -13.85 8.67
C ARG A 113 10.28 -13.62 9.99
N LYS A 114 10.79 -12.40 10.21
CA LYS A 114 11.48 -11.94 11.43
C LYS A 114 10.78 -10.74 12.08
N ALA A 115 9.60 -10.36 11.58
CA ALA A 115 8.85 -9.25 12.15
C ALA A 115 8.13 -9.66 13.44
N ASP A 116 7.92 -8.68 14.31
CA ASP A 116 7.19 -8.84 15.57
C ASP A 116 5.67 -8.86 15.31
N ILE A 117 5.21 -9.85 14.54
CA ILE A 117 3.83 -10.03 14.10
C ILE A 117 3.29 -11.39 14.57
N THR A 118 1.96 -11.54 14.59
CA THR A 118 1.32 -12.78 15.04
C THR A 118 1.54 -13.93 14.06
N ALA A 119 1.33 -15.18 14.50
CA ALA A 119 1.35 -16.34 13.61
C ALA A 119 0.29 -16.23 12.50
N ARG A 120 -0.90 -15.71 12.81
CA ARG A 120 -1.97 -15.40 11.84
C ARG A 120 -1.49 -14.41 10.76
N GLN A 121 -0.87 -13.31 11.17
CA GLN A 121 -0.30 -12.32 10.24
C GLN A 121 0.85 -12.90 9.42
N THR A 122 1.66 -13.79 10.01
CA THR A 122 2.74 -14.47 9.31
C THR A 122 2.21 -15.40 8.22
N ALA A 123 1.17 -16.19 8.52
CA ALA A 123 0.49 -17.04 7.54
C ALA A 123 -0.13 -16.23 6.39
N MET A 124 -0.80 -15.12 6.71
CA MET A 124 -1.32 -14.15 5.73
C MET A 124 -0.23 -13.66 4.78
N LEU A 125 0.93 -13.25 5.31
CA LEU A 125 2.01 -12.72 4.50
C LEU A 125 2.72 -13.81 3.68
N HIS A 126 2.77 -15.06 4.15
CA HIS A 126 3.25 -16.18 3.34
C HIS A 126 2.36 -16.42 2.11
N PHE A 127 1.03 -16.40 2.29
CA PHE A 127 0.11 -16.54 1.17
C PHE A 127 0.22 -15.35 0.20
N ALA A 128 0.25 -14.12 0.70
CA ALA A 128 0.45 -12.92 -0.12
C ALA A 128 1.78 -12.95 -0.90
N ASP A 129 2.89 -13.36 -0.27
CA ASP A 129 4.20 -13.51 -0.91
C ASP A 129 4.12 -14.55 -2.05
N LYS A 130 3.43 -15.68 -1.83
CA LYS A 130 3.21 -16.69 -2.87
C LYS A 130 2.34 -16.15 -4.02
N VAL A 131 1.24 -15.46 -3.74
CA VAL A 131 0.42 -14.80 -4.78
C VAL A 131 1.26 -13.80 -5.59
N ALA A 132 2.16 -13.06 -4.93
CA ALA A 132 2.98 -12.05 -5.59
C ALA A 132 4.08 -12.65 -6.48
N GLN A 133 4.70 -13.76 -6.06
CA GLN A 133 5.89 -14.32 -6.70
C GLN A 133 5.61 -15.56 -7.57
N ASP A 134 4.60 -16.35 -7.23
CA ASP A 134 4.27 -17.63 -7.87
C ASP A 134 2.77 -17.97 -7.74
N SER A 135 1.89 -17.09 -8.25
CA SER A 135 0.44 -17.33 -8.21
C SER A 135 0.00 -18.56 -9.02
N ALA A 136 0.77 -18.96 -10.03
CA ALA A 136 0.49 -20.16 -10.82
C ALA A 136 0.69 -21.46 -10.02
N GLY A 137 1.51 -21.42 -8.97
CA GLY A 137 1.79 -22.54 -8.07
C GLY A 137 0.83 -22.65 -6.88
N LEU A 138 -0.26 -21.87 -6.83
CA LEU A 138 -1.28 -21.99 -5.79
C LEU A 138 -2.01 -23.33 -5.89
N GLU A 139 -2.20 -23.98 -4.75
CA GLU A 139 -2.87 -25.26 -4.59
C GLU A 139 -3.80 -25.19 -3.36
N ASP A 140 -4.77 -26.11 -3.25
CA ASP A 140 -5.78 -26.10 -2.17
C ASP A 140 -5.17 -26.01 -0.76
N ARG A 141 -3.99 -26.62 -0.56
CA ARG A 141 -3.25 -26.57 0.71
C ARG A 141 -2.88 -25.16 1.16
N ASP A 142 -2.68 -24.22 0.24
CA ASP A 142 -2.32 -22.84 0.58
C ASP A 142 -3.52 -22.11 1.21
N TYR A 143 -4.73 -22.45 0.76
CA TYR A 143 -5.99 -21.95 1.30
C TYR A 143 -6.32 -22.61 2.64
N GLU A 144 -6.13 -23.93 2.75
CA GLU A 144 -6.31 -24.68 4.01
C GLU A 144 -5.41 -24.14 5.12
N ALA A 145 -4.14 -23.86 4.82
CA ALA A 145 -3.19 -23.29 5.78
C ALA A 145 -3.64 -21.93 6.35
N LEU A 146 -4.42 -21.14 5.61
CA LEU A 146 -5.01 -19.89 6.14
C LEU A 146 -6.23 -20.15 7.02
N ARG A 147 -7.04 -21.17 6.71
CA ARG A 147 -8.20 -21.55 7.52
C ARG A 147 -7.80 -22.03 8.91
N ASP A 148 -6.62 -22.64 9.06
CA ASP A 148 -6.04 -23.00 10.36
C ASP A 148 -5.78 -21.79 11.28
N TYR A 149 -5.78 -20.58 10.73
CA TYR A 149 -5.66 -19.31 11.46
C TYR A 149 -6.95 -18.50 11.46
N ASP A 150 -8.10 -19.12 11.19
CA ASP A 150 -9.43 -18.50 11.14
C ASP A 150 -9.61 -17.43 10.04
N PHE A 151 -8.87 -17.51 8.93
CA PHE A 151 -9.21 -16.75 7.73
C PHE A 151 -10.41 -17.41 7.03
N SER A 152 -11.45 -16.63 6.76
CA SER A 152 -12.55 -17.04 5.88
C SER A 152 -12.13 -16.99 4.42
N ASP A 153 -12.86 -17.67 3.53
CA ASP A 153 -12.56 -17.61 2.08
C ASP A 153 -12.65 -16.17 1.52
N GLU A 154 -13.52 -15.33 2.09
CA GLU A 154 -13.59 -13.90 1.75
C GLU A 154 -12.34 -13.14 2.19
N ASP A 155 -11.75 -13.48 3.34
CA ASP A 155 -10.49 -12.87 3.77
C ASP A 155 -9.34 -13.32 2.86
N ILE A 156 -9.32 -14.59 2.44
CA ILE A 156 -8.32 -15.11 1.52
C ILE A 156 -8.41 -14.41 0.16
N TRP A 157 -9.63 -14.16 -0.33
CA TRP A 157 -9.87 -13.34 -1.50
C TRP A 157 -9.31 -11.93 -1.33
N ASP A 158 -9.60 -11.26 -0.22
CA ASP A 158 -9.11 -9.91 0.06
C ASP A 158 -7.56 -9.87 0.10
N ILE A 159 -6.90 -10.87 0.69
CA ILE A 159 -5.43 -10.98 0.68
C ILE A 159 -4.90 -11.07 -0.76
N GLY A 160 -5.48 -11.94 -1.58
CA GLY A 160 -5.08 -12.13 -2.98
C GLY A 160 -5.35 -10.88 -3.83
N ALA A 161 -6.50 -10.24 -3.66
CA ALA A 161 -6.92 -9.07 -4.42
C ALA A 161 -6.06 -7.83 -4.10
N ILE A 162 -5.77 -7.58 -2.82
CA ILE A 162 -4.83 -6.52 -2.39
C ILE A 162 -3.46 -6.79 -2.99
N THR A 163 -2.96 -8.03 -2.89
CA THR A 163 -1.68 -8.42 -3.47
C THR A 163 -1.62 -8.14 -4.97
N ALA A 164 -2.64 -8.56 -5.73
CA ALA A 164 -2.69 -8.36 -7.19
C ALA A 164 -2.77 -6.87 -7.57
N PHE A 165 -3.59 -6.09 -6.88
CA PHE A 165 -3.70 -4.65 -7.14
C PHE A 165 -2.39 -3.91 -6.84
N PHE A 166 -1.71 -4.24 -5.74
CA PHE A 166 -0.42 -3.62 -5.44
C PHE A 166 0.71 -4.14 -6.33
N ALA A 167 0.59 -5.32 -6.92
CA ALA A 167 1.47 -5.76 -8.00
C ALA A 167 1.36 -4.83 -9.23
N LEU A 168 0.15 -4.36 -9.58
CA LEU A 168 -0.05 -3.31 -10.60
C LEU A 168 0.57 -1.99 -10.15
N SER A 169 0.26 -1.53 -8.93
CA SER A 169 0.78 -0.27 -8.37
C SER A 169 2.31 -0.24 -8.37
N ASN A 170 2.96 -1.32 -7.91
CA ASN A 170 4.41 -1.44 -7.87
C ASN A 170 5.03 -1.33 -9.26
N ARG A 171 4.45 -2.03 -10.25
CA ARG A 171 4.94 -1.98 -11.64
C ARG A 171 4.82 -0.57 -12.21
N MET A 172 3.70 0.11 -11.97
CA MET A 172 3.51 1.49 -12.42
C MET A 172 4.48 2.45 -11.74
N ALA A 173 4.60 2.39 -10.42
CA ALA A 173 5.50 3.23 -9.64
C ALA A 173 6.98 3.05 -10.06
N ASN A 174 7.43 1.81 -10.24
CA ASN A 174 8.77 1.51 -10.71
C ASN A 174 8.99 1.99 -12.16
N LEU A 175 8.03 1.75 -13.06
CA LEU A 175 8.10 2.17 -14.47
C LEU A 175 8.25 3.69 -14.62
N ILE A 176 7.46 4.46 -13.85
CA ILE A 176 7.44 5.92 -13.97
C ILE A 176 8.45 6.60 -13.04
N GLY A 177 9.20 5.85 -12.23
CA GLY A 177 10.12 6.42 -11.24
C GLY A 177 9.40 7.30 -10.22
N MET A 178 8.26 6.83 -9.71
CA MET A 178 7.43 7.57 -8.77
C MET A 178 8.18 7.82 -7.47
N ARG A 179 8.38 9.09 -7.10
CA ARG A 179 9.09 9.46 -5.88
C ARG A 179 8.14 9.50 -4.69
N PRO A 180 8.42 8.81 -3.56
CA PRO A 180 7.64 9.00 -2.34
C PRO A 180 7.86 10.41 -1.76
N ASN A 181 6.80 10.98 -1.20
CA ASN A 181 6.86 12.25 -0.47
C ASN A 181 7.81 12.16 0.72
N ASP A 182 8.48 13.26 1.06
CA ASP A 182 9.47 13.30 2.14
C ASP A 182 8.79 13.06 3.51
N GLU A 183 7.52 13.47 3.66
CA GLU A 183 6.67 13.29 4.84
C GLU A 183 6.56 11.81 5.24
N PHE A 184 6.44 10.90 4.27
CA PHE A 184 6.29 9.47 4.54
C PHE A 184 7.51 8.84 5.21
N TYR A 185 8.71 9.40 5.02
CA TYR A 185 9.92 8.83 5.59
C TYR A 185 9.96 8.90 7.12
N LEU A 186 9.36 9.94 7.72
CA LEU A 186 9.34 10.16 9.17
C LEU A 186 7.99 9.83 9.81
N MET A 187 6.91 9.87 9.03
CA MET A 187 5.56 9.62 9.52
C MET A 187 5.45 8.25 10.21
N GLY A 188 4.87 8.26 11.43
CA GLY A 188 4.66 7.06 12.25
C GLY A 188 5.89 6.53 12.99
N ARG A 189 7.06 7.18 12.89
CA ARG A 189 8.28 6.71 13.60
C ARG A 189 8.38 7.18 15.06
N SER A 190 7.80 8.33 15.38
CA SER A 190 7.73 8.81 16.76
C SER A 190 6.39 8.42 17.37
N PRO A 191 6.37 7.76 18.55
CA PRO A 191 5.15 7.58 19.31
C PRO A 191 4.51 8.95 19.57
N ARG A 192 3.20 9.10 19.33
CA ARG A 192 2.50 10.31 19.80
C ARG A 192 2.67 10.37 21.30
N GLU A 193 3.27 11.45 21.82
CA GLU A 193 3.20 11.76 23.25
C GLU A 193 1.71 11.76 23.62
N LYS A 194 1.35 11.06 24.71
CA LYS A 194 0.01 11.18 25.26
C LYS A 194 -0.15 12.65 25.62
N SER A 195 -1.08 13.34 24.96
CA SER A 195 -1.54 14.64 25.43
C SER A 195 -1.89 14.50 26.90
N ALA A 196 -1.21 15.27 27.76
CA ALA A 196 -1.45 15.31 29.19
C ALA A 196 -2.88 15.74 29.52
#